data_AF-X0TX86-F1
#
_entry.id   AF-X0TX86-F1
#
_cell.length_a   1.000
_cell.length_b   1.000
_cell.length_c   1.000
_cell.angle_alpha   90.00
_cell.angle_beta   90.00
_cell.angle_gamma   90.00
#
_symmetry.space_group_name_H-M   'P 1'
#
loop_
_entity.id
_entity.type
_entity.pdbx_description
1 polymer ?
#
loop_
_entity_poly.entity_id
_entity_poly.type
_entity_poly.pdbx_seq_one_letter_code
_entity_poly.pdbx_strand_id
1 'polypeptide(L)'
;MKKLITANDIREAHARGEQAMSVVLRASIITPEAREVADLLGFTITECDESIPVTASVPASVPADKTESQRIRETIIAQLPEGQFTESLVAQLMEKVMKEKQSLEQGAMQPSFKSVTGKGGIKVIDGSSVKFGRFDG
;
A
#
# COMPACT_ATOMS: atom_id res chain seq x y z
N MET A 1 14.49 23.92 9.88
CA MET A 1 15.23 22.98 10.76
C MET A 1 14.29 21.83 11.11
N LYS A 2 14.74 20.57 11.09
CA LYS A 2 13.90 19.41 11.44
C LYS A 2 13.93 19.15 12.95
N LYS A 3 12.82 18.69 13.54
CA LYS A 3 12.74 18.28 14.94
C LYS A 3 13.23 16.84 15.10
N LEU A 4 14.14 16.56 16.02
CA LEU A 4 14.58 15.20 16.32
C LEU A 4 13.68 14.61 17.42
N ILE A 5 13.20 13.38 17.23
CA ILE A 5 12.43 12.62 18.21
C ILE A 5 13.29 11.44 18.68
N THR A 6 13.56 11.43 19.98
CA THR A 6 14.43 10.50 20.67
C THR A 6 13.64 9.56 21.58
N ALA A 7 14.28 8.49 22.00
CA ALA A 7 13.70 7.57 22.97
C ALA A 7 13.34 8.25 24.32
N ASN A 8 14.03 9.34 24.67
CA ASN A 8 13.73 10.07 25.88
C ASN A 8 12.38 10.82 25.77
N ASP A 9 12.09 11.40 24.60
CA ASP A 9 10.83 12.08 24.34
C ASP A 9 9.62 11.14 24.47
N ILE A 10 9.78 9.88 24.02
CA ILE A 10 8.75 8.84 24.15
C ILE A 10 8.54 8.44 25.61
N ARG A 11 9.62 8.25 26.38
CA ARG A 11 9.53 7.93 27.82
C ARG A 11 8.88 9.05 28.60
N GLU A 12 9.20 10.30 28.28
CA GLU A 12 8.59 11.47 28.91
C GLU A 12 7.11 11.61 28.54
N ALA A 13 6.73 11.36 27.28
CA ALA A 13 5.34 11.34 26.86
C ALA A 13 4.53 10.25 27.59
N HIS A 14 5.08 9.04 27.67
CA HIS A 14 4.49 7.94 28.42
C HIS A 14 4.37 8.25 29.93
N ALA A 15 5.39 8.86 30.54
CA ALA A 15 5.35 9.29 31.95
C ALA A 15 4.31 10.40 32.20
N ARG A 16 4.02 11.23 31.19
CA ARG A 16 2.92 12.21 31.21
C ARG A 16 1.54 11.58 30.99
N GLY A 17 1.46 10.27 30.76
CA GLY A 17 0.22 9.53 30.51
C GLY A 17 -0.27 9.60 29.06
N GLU A 18 0.53 10.13 28.13
CA GLU A 18 0.23 10.07 26.71
C GLU A 18 0.54 8.64 26.21
N GLN A 19 -0.36 8.05 25.43
CA GLN A 19 -0.17 6.71 24.83
C GLN A 19 0.05 6.77 23.31
N ALA A 20 -0.08 7.95 22.72
CA ALA A 20 0.12 8.15 21.30
C ALA A 20 0.66 9.54 21.01
N MET A 21 1.45 9.67 19.96
CA MET A 21 1.86 10.97 19.43
C MET A 21 1.79 10.99 17.92
N SER A 22 1.32 12.10 17.37
CA SER A 22 1.32 12.36 15.94
C SER A 22 2.62 13.08 15.55
N VAL A 23 3.29 12.55 14.53
CA VAL A 23 4.56 13.09 14.03
C VAL A 23 4.47 13.34 12.53
N VAL A 24 4.82 14.54 12.11
CA VAL A 24 4.95 14.89 10.70
C VAL A 24 6.35 14.53 10.21
N LEU A 25 6.48 13.48 9.39
CA LEU A 25 7.77 12.97 8.91
C LEU A 25 8.56 13.96 8.06
N ARG A 26 7.88 14.89 7.37
CA ARG A 26 8.58 15.96 6.62
C ARG A 26 9.30 16.94 7.55
N ALA A 27 8.74 17.20 8.74
CA ALA A 27 9.24 18.16 9.72
C ALA A 27 10.06 17.51 10.84
N SER A 28 10.00 16.19 11.00
CA SER A 28 10.60 15.46 12.13
C SER A 28 11.42 14.25 11.70
N ILE A 29 12.47 13.95 12.45
CA ILE A 29 13.30 12.75 12.30
C ILE A 29 13.07 11.90 13.52
N ILE A 30 12.67 10.65 13.32
CA ILE A 30 12.49 9.68 14.41
C ILE A 30 13.73 8.80 14.47
N THR A 31 14.38 8.76 15.63
CA THR A 31 15.50 7.83 15.86
C THR A 31 14.99 6.38 15.93
N PRO A 32 15.76 5.39 15.48
CA PRO A 32 15.35 3.98 15.56
C PRO A 32 15.09 3.55 17.01
N GLU A 33 15.91 3.99 17.95
CA GLU A 33 15.75 3.75 19.40
C GLU A 33 14.40 4.27 19.94
N ALA A 34 13.86 5.36 19.38
CA ALA A 34 12.56 5.87 19.78
C ALA A 34 11.41 4.92 19.36
N ARG A 35 11.54 4.25 18.21
CA ARG A 35 10.56 3.28 17.73
C ARG A 35 10.56 2.02 18.62
N GLU A 36 11.74 1.51 18.95
CA GLU A 36 11.88 0.34 19.83
C GLU A 36 11.28 0.60 21.22
N VAL A 37 11.51 1.78 21.80
CA VAL A 37 10.93 2.16 23.09
C VAL A 37 9.41 2.38 22.99
N ALA A 38 8.93 2.89 21.87
CA ALA A 38 7.50 3.04 21.64
C ALA A 38 6.81 1.67 21.60
N ASP A 39 7.37 0.70 20.88
CA ASP A 39 6.86 -0.67 20.81
C ASP A 39 6.87 -1.35 22.19
N LEU A 40 7.95 -1.20 22.97
CA LEU A 40 8.08 -1.77 24.31
C LEU A 40 7.06 -1.21 25.30
N LEU A 41 6.77 0.09 25.21
CA LEU A 41 5.83 0.79 26.09
C LEU A 41 4.38 0.77 25.57
N GLY A 42 4.13 0.18 24.39
CA GLY A 42 2.82 0.23 23.73
C GLY A 42 2.41 1.65 23.30
N PHE A 43 3.38 2.54 23.11
CA PHE A 43 3.17 3.92 22.70
C PHE A 43 3.02 4.01 21.18
N THR A 44 1.89 4.54 20.70
CA THR A 44 1.58 4.56 19.26
C THR A 44 2.11 5.85 18.60
N ILE A 45 3.10 5.73 17.72
CA ILE A 45 3.56 6.85 16.89
C ILE A 45 2.75 6.87 15.59
N THR A 46 1.88 7.87 15.42
CA THR A 46 1.11 8.06 14.19
C THR A 46 1.84 9.01 13.25
N GLU A 47 2.20 8.51 12.06
CA GLU A 47 2.86 9.30 11.03
C GLU A 47 1.80 10.10 10.26
N CYS A 48 1.71 11.40 10.50
CA CYS A 48 0.82 12.28 9.76
C CYS A 48 1.58 12.89 8.59
N ASP A 49 1.26 12.47 7.37
CA ASP A 49 1.61 13.26 6.20
C ASP A 49 0.67 14.47 6.16
N GLU A 50 1.20 15.67 5.87
CA GLU A 50 0.40 16.88 5.75
C GLU A 50 -0.36 16.85 4.41
N SER A 51 -1.26 15.89 4.32
CA SER A 51 -2.35 15.81 3.36
C SER A 51 -3.52 15.17 4.10
N ILE A 52 -4.47 16.04 4.47
CA ILE A 52 -5.87 15.79 4.88
C ILE A 52 -6.11 15.95 6.41
N PRO A 53 -7.09 16.78 6.82
CA PRO A 53 -7.37 17.11 8.21
C PRO A 53 -8.04 15.96 8.97
N VAL A 54 -7.92 16.08 10.29
CA VAL A 54 -8.66 15.33 11.31
C VAL A 54 -10.17 15.36 11.02
N THR A 55 -10.77 14.18 10.87
CA THR A 55 -12.14 13.95 11.32
C THR A 55 -12.21 12.71 12.18
N ALA A 56 -12.58 12.99 13.43
CA ALA A 56 -12.98 12.12 14.52
C ALA A 56 -13.54 10.73 14.14
N SER A 57 -13.17 9.78 15.00
CA SER A 57 -13.93 8.60 15.37
C SER A 57 -15.44 8.64 15.06
N VAL A 58 -15.87 7.76 14.16
CA VAL A 58 -17.18 7.09 14.23
C VAL A 58 -16.97 5.65 13.71
N PRO A 59 -17.28 4.60 14.49
CA PRO A 59 -17.39 3.25 13.96
C PRO A 59 -18.76 3.15 13.29
N ALA A 60 -18.84 3.43 12.00
CA ALA A 60 -20.08 3.26 11.28
C ALA A 60 -19.80 2.75 9.88
N SER A 61 -20.18 1.49 9.70
CA SER A 61 -20.78 0.95 8.50
C SER A 61 -20.03 1.25 7.21
N VAL A 62 -19.36 0.22 6.69
CA VAL A 62 -19.35 -0.08 5.25
C VAL A 62 -20.68 0.41 4.64
N PRO A 63 -20.71 1.42 3.75
CA PRO A 63 -21.81 1.52 2.82
C PRO A 63 -21.55 0.43 1.80
N ALA A 64 -22.08 -0.73 2.11
CA ALA A 64 -22.27 -1.85 1.20
C ALA A 64 -23.26 -1.43 0.11
N ASP A 65 -22.84 -0.51 -0.78
CA ASP A 65 -23.52 -0.17 -2.05
C ASP A 65 -22.66 0.69 -2.99
N LYS A 66 -21.37 0.91 -2.70
CA LYS A 66 -20.47 1.44 -3.73
C LYS A 66 -20.04 0.30 -4.64
N THR A 67 -20.68 0.19 -5.80
CA THR A 67 -20.29 -0.72 -6.89
C THR A 67 -18.79 -0.57 -7.13
N GLU A 68 -18.08 -1.65 -7.46
CA GLU A 68 -16.62 -1.64 -7.69
C GLU A 68 -16.15 -0.48 -8.58
N SER A 69 -16.95 -0.12 -9.58
CA SER A 69 -16.74 1.03 -10.47
C SER A 69 -16.62 2.38 -9.74
N GLN A 70 -17.33 2.59 -8.63
CA GLN A 70 -17.25 3.82 -7.83
C GLN A 70 -15.93 3.89 -7.06
N ARG A 71 -15.46 2.76 -6.52
CA ARG A 71 -14.14 2.68 -5.86
C ARG A 71 -13.01 2.95 -6.85
N ILE A 72 -13.13 2.42 -8.07
CA ILE A 72 -12.17 2.69 -9.16
C ILE A 72 -12.21 4.18 -9.55
N ARG A 73 -13.40 4.77 -9.69
CA ARG A 73 -13.56 6.20 -10.02
C ARG A 73 -12.91 7.12 -8.98
N GLU A 74 -13.15 6.87 -7.70
CA GLU A 74 -12.56 7.65 -6.60
C GLU A 74 -11.03 7.55 -6.59
N THR A 75 -10.49 6.36 -6.83
CA THR A 75 -9.04 6.14 -6.92
C THR A 75 -8.42 6.87 -8.10
N ILE A 76 -9.07 6.83 -9.28
CA ILE A 76 -8.59 7.55 -10.48
C ILE A 76 -8.55 9.05 -10.20
N ILE A 77 -9.60 9.62 -9.61
CA ILE A 77 -9.68 11.05 -9.31
C ILE A 77 -8.59 11.46 -8.30
N ALA A 78 -8.34 10.65 -7.27
CA ALA A 78 -7.30 10.92 -6.27
C ALA A 78 -5.87 10.89 -6.83
N GLN A 79 -5.64 10.16 -7.93
CA GLN A 79 -4.34 10.08 -8.61
C GLN A 79 -4.16 11.13 -9.72
N LEU A 80 -5.23 11.82 -10.13
CA LEU A 80 -5.17 12.85 -11.16
C LEU A 80 -4.82 14.22 -10.53
N PRO A 81 -3.98 15.04 -11.19
CA PRO A 81 -3.69 16.39 -10.73
C PRO A 81 -4.97 17.25 -10.66
N GLU A 82 -5.10 18.06 -9.61
CA GLU A 82 -6.25 18.95 -9.46
C GLU A 82 -6.29 19.97 -10.61
N GLY A 83 -7.41 19.98 -11.34
CA GLY A 83 -7.77 21.09 -12.23
C GLY A 83 -7.95 20.79 -13.71
N GLN A 84 -7.63 19.60 -14.24
CA GLN A 84 -7.87 19.29 -15.66
C GLN A 84 -8.11 17.81 -15.94
N PHE A 85 -9.20 17.25 -15.43
CA PHE A 85 -9.72 16.00 -16.00
C PHE A 85 -11.17 16.20 -16.43
N THR A 86 -11.44 15.86 -17.68
CA THR A 86 -12.80 15.85 -18.22
C THR A 86 -13.49 14.56 -17.81
N GLU A 87 -14.81 14.57 -17.69
CA GLU A 87 -15.58 13.37 -17.38
C GLU A 87 -15.33 12.24 -18.41
N SER A 88 -15.03 12.62 -19.66
CA SER A 88 -14.62 11.69 -20.73
C SER A 88 -13.30 10.97 -20.43
N LEU A 89 -12.29 11.66 -19.87
CA LEU A 89 -11.02 11.03 -19.51
C LEU A 89 -11.20 10.01 -18.37
N VAL A 90 -12.06 10.34 -17.40
CA VAL A 90 -12.39 9.42 -16.30
C VAL A 90 -13.09 8.17 -16.85
N ALA A 91 -14.04 8.33 -17.78
CA ALA A 91 -14.70 7.19 -18.41
C ALA A 91 -13.72 6.29 -19.20
N GLN A 92 -12.79 6.89 -19.96
CA GLN A 92 -11.75 6.15 -20.69
C GLN A 92 -10.79 5.41 -19.75
N LEU A 93 -10.40 6.04 -18.64
CA LEU A 93 -9.56 5.42 -17.62
C LEU A 93 -10.29 4.26 -16.93
N MET A 94 -11.58 4.42 -16.63
CA MET A 94 -12.39 3.33 -16.08
C MET A 94 -12.50 2.15 -17.05
N GLU A 95 -12.76 2.39 -18.34
CA GLU A 95 -12.79 1.33 -19.36
C GLU A 95 -11.44 0.62 -19.49
N LYS A 96 -10.34 1.39 -19.51
CA LYS A 96 -8.99 0.85 -19.56
C LYS A 96 -8.69 -0.01 -18.32
N VAL A 97 -9.03 0.47 -17.14
CA VAL A 97 -8.84 -0.29 -15.88
C VAL A 97 -9.67 -1.56 -15.87
N MET A 98 -10.94 -1.52 -16.29
CA MET A 98 -11.77 -2.73 -16.36
C MET A 98 -11.21 -3.75 -17.36
N LYS A 99 -10.73 -3.29 -18.53
CA LYS A 99 -10.10 -4.15 -19.53
C LYS A 99 -8.78 -4.75 -19.04
N GLU A 100 -7.97 -3.97 -18.33
CA GLU A 100 -6.72 -4.44 -17.71
C GLU A 100 -7.00 -5.45 -16.59
N LYS A 101 -8.01 -5.23 -15.75
CA LYS A 101 -8.41 -6.21 -14.71
C LYS A 101 -8.94 -7.50 -15.31
N GLN A 102 -9.76 -7.42 -16.35
CA GLN A 102 -10.22 -8.61 -17.08
C GLN A 102 -9.03 -9.35 -17.74
N SER A 103 -8.08 -8.61 -18.30
CA SER A 103 -6.84 -9.18 -18.87
C SER A 103 -5.91 -9.74 -17.78
N LEU A 104 -5.92 -9.18 -16.58
CA LEU A 104 -5.18 -9.67 -15.42
C LEU A 104 -5.77 -10.99 -14.92
N GLU A 105 -7.08 -11.12 -14.88
CA GLU A 105 -7.79 -12.36 -14.54
C GLU A 105 -7.59 -13.45 -15.60
N GLN A 106 -7.61 -13.07 -16.89
CA GLN A 106 -7.27 -13.98 -17.99
C GLN A 106 -5.76 -14.30 -18.05
N GLY A 107 -4.92 -13.42 -17.48
CA GLY A 107 -3.47 -13.44 -17.50
C GLY A 107 -2.82 -14.14 -16.30
N ALA A 108 -3.59 -14.78 -15.42
CA ALA A 108 -3.09 -15.70 -14.39
C ALA A 108 -2.54 -17.02 -15.00
N MET A 109 -1.88 -16.93 -16.16
CA MET A 109 -1.17 -18.02 -16.80
C MET A 109 0.00 -18.38 -15.89
N GLN A 110 -0.23 -19.36 -15.02
CA GLN A 110 0.78 -19.84 -14.08
C GLN A 110 1.99 -20.34 -14.89
N PRO A 111 3.21 -19.84 -14.59
CA PRO A 111 4.40 -20.32 -15.26
C PRO A 111 4.52 -21.82 -15.01
N SER A 112 4.75 -22.60 -16.06
CA SER A 112 4.80 -24.05 -15.95
C SER A 112 5.75 -24.65 -16.99
N PHE A 113 6.31 -25.81 -16.64
CA PHE A 113 7.15 -26.59 -17.54
C PHE A 113 7.13 -28.05 -17.08
N LYS A 114 7.34 -28.97 -18.02
CA LYS A 114 7.54 -30.39 -17.72
C LYS A 114 9.03 -30.63 -17.50
N SER A 115 9.39 -31.28 -16.38
CA SER A 115 10.76 -31.66 -16.10
C SER A 115 10.90 -33.03 -15.48
N VAL A 116 12.06 -33.65 -15.70
CA VAL A 116 12.46 -34.92 -15.10
C VAL A 116 13.77 -34.69 -14.36
N THR A 117 13.87 -35.15 -13.11
CA THR A 117 15.10 -35.03 -12.31
C THR A 117 15.77 -36.41 -12.24
N GLY A 118 17.00 -36.51 -12.72
CA GLY A 118 17.79 -37.74 -12.70
C GLY A 118 18.42 -38.03 -11.33
N LYS A 119 18.96 -39.24 -11.15
CA LYS A 119 19.59 -39.71 -9.90
C LYS A 119 20.77 -38.86 -9.41
N GLY A 120 21.38 -38.05 -10.28
CA GLY A 120 22.46 -37.10 -9.96
C GLY A 120 22.00 -35.66 -9.70
N GLY A 121 20.70 -35.40 -9.53
CA GLY A 121 20.16 -34.05 -9.30
C GLY A 121 20.03 -33.18 -10.56
N ILE A 122 20.49 -33.66 -11.72
CA ILE A 122 20.32 -32.97 -13.00
C ILE A 122 18.84 -32.97 -13.39
N LYS A 123 18.28 -31.78 -13.64
CA LYS A 123 16.90 -31.59 -14.09
C LYS A 123 16.86 -31.29 -15.58
N VAL A 124 16.20 -32.16 -16.34
CA VAL A 124 15.98 -32.01 -17.79
C VAL A 124 14.59 -31.43 -18.00
N ILE A 125 14.49 -30.38 -18.82
CA ILE A 125 13.25 -29.66 -19.12
C ILE A 125 12.92 -29.85 -20.60
N ASP A 126 11.65 -30.18 -20.90
CA ASP A 126 11.17 -30.18 -22.29
C ASP A 126 10.91 -28.73 -22.72
N GLY A 127 11.75 -28.23 -23.64
CA GLY A 127 11.68 -26.85 -24.13
C GLY A 127 10.35 -26.49 -24.76
N SER A 128 9.64 -27.46 -25.36
CA SER A 128 8.32 -27.23 -25.96
C SER A 128 7.20 -27.06 -24.92
N SER A 129 7.45 -27.47 -23.67
CA SER A 129 6.48 -27.42 -22.58
C SER A 129 6.51 -26.13 -21.76
N VAL A 130 7.49 -25.26 -22.01
CA VAL A 130 7.72 -24.05 -21.22
C VAL A 130 6.60 -23.04 -21.51
N LYS A 131 5.88 -22.66 -20.46
CA LYS A 131 4.92 -21.55 -20.47
C LYS A 131 5.46 -20.46 -19.57
N PHE A 132 5.76 -19.31 -20.17
CA PHE A 132 6.15 -18.12 -19.42
C PHE A 132 4.91 -17.52 -18.76
N GLY A 133 5.07 -17.13 -17.49
CA GLY A 133 4.10 -16.30 -16.80
C GLY A 133 4.28 -14.83 -17.15
N ARG A 134 3.45 -13.97 -16.55
CA ARG A 134 3.61 -12.52 -16.64
C ARG A 134 4.92 -12.09 -15.98
N PHE A 135 5.68 -11.24 -16.65
CA PHE A 135 6.85 -10.55 -16.09
C PHE A 135 6.41 -9.15 -15.66
N ASP A 136 6.51 -8.87 -14.36
CA ASP A 136 6.33 -7.52 -13.82
C ASP A 136 7.72 -6.89 -13.83
N GLY A 137 7.96 -6.02 -14.82
CA GLY A 137 9.27 -5.45 -15.12
C GLY A 137 9.74 -4.41 -14.11
#